data_AF-A0A7C5D2T1-F1
#
_entry.id   AF-A0A7C5D2T1-F1
#
_cell.length_a   1.000
_cell.length_b   1.000
_cell.length_c   1.000
_cell.angle_alpha   90.00
_cell.angle_beta   90.00
_cell.angle_gamma   90.00
#
_symmetry.space_group_name_H-M   'P 1'
#
loop_
_entity.id
_entity.type
_entity.pdbx_description
1 polymer ?
#
loop_
_entity_poly.entity_id
_entity_poly.type
_entity_poly.pdbx_seq_one_letter_code
_entity_poly.pdbx_strand_id
1 'polypeptide(L)'
;VTDEVRVTIAFYACLAQLGRQECYEGLRTIIVYPNDVVTRRVEAAGGIYREGDFVLEGESAGGTVVIAWNEAKKEAYHPRGHNVIIHELAHELDYEDGAADGVPPLAPSHYYSWTHTMFETYKKLKNAYERGRYLEKYKLLGSYAATSEAEFFAVVSELFFEKPWALKKHFPDLYNELQTFYGLDTATLFAPLEKERSYASLRA
;
A
#
# COMPACT_ATOMS: atom_id res chain seq x y z
N VAL A 1 14.59 -17.37 8.92
CA VAL A 1 13.21 -17.04 8.48
C VAL A 1 12.31 -18.23 8.81
N THR A 2 11.24 -18.03 9.59
CA THR A 2 10.32 -19.10 10.05
C THR A 2 9.23 -19.40 9.00
N ASP A 3 8.41 -20.44 9.21
CA ASP A 3 7.22 -20.68 8.38
C ASP A 3 6.18 -19.57 8.53
N GLU A 4 5.97 -19.05 9.75
CA GLU A 4 5.07 -17.93 10.02
C GLU A 4 5.40 -16.73 9.11
N VAL A 5 6.67 -16.31 9.09
CA VAL A 5 7.15 -15.22 8.23
C VAL A 5 6.85 -15.50 6.75
N ARG A 6 7.22 -16.70 6.27
CA ARG A 6 7.07 -17.06 4.85
C ARG A 6 5.61 -17.11 4.42
N VAL A 7 4.75 -17.74 5.22
CA VAL A 7 3.34 -17.93 4.90
C VAL A 7 2.60 -16.61 4.97
N THR A 8 2.86 -15.76 5.97
CA THR A 8 2.21 -14.45 6.07
C THR A 8 2.57 -13.54 4.89
N ILE A 9 3.86 -13.43 4.54
CA ILE A 9 4.28 -12.62 3.39
C ILE A 9 3.71 -13.18 2.08
N ALA A 10 3.80 -14.49 1.88
CA ALA A 10 3.24 -15.14 0.70
C ALA A 10 1.71 -14.97 0.60
N PHE A 11 1.00 -15.00 1.72
CA PHE A 11 -0.44 -14.76 1.76
C PHE A 11 -0.78 -13.37 1.20
N TYR A 12 -0.10 -12.31 1.64
CA TYR A 12 -0.36 -10.95 1.15
C TYR A 12 0.04 -10.76 -0.32
N ALA A 13 1.17 -11.33 -0.74
CA ALA A 13 1.57 -11.32 -2.15
C ALA A 13 0.53 -12.02 -3.03
N CYS A 14 0.06 -13.19 -2.63
CA CYS A 14 -1.00 -13.90 -3.35
C CYS A 14 -2.34 -13.16 -3.32
N LEU A 15 -2.67 -12.52 -2.20
CA LEU A 15 -3.91 -11.75 -2.05
C LEU A 15 -3.93 -10.56 -3.03
N ALA A 16 -2.83 -9.82 -3.13
CA ALA A 16 -2.70 -8.69 -4.04
C ALA A 16 -2.76 -9.10 -5.52
N GLN A 17 -2.41 -10.34 -5.85
CA GLN A 17 -2.44 -10.86 -7.22
C GLN A 17 -3.68 -11.73 -7.53
N LEU A 18 -4.58 -11.96 -6.58
CA LEU A 18 -5.66 -12.94 -6.72
C LEU A 18 -6.60 -12.67 -7.92
N GLY A 19 -6.82 -11.40 -8.27
CA GLY A 19 -7.63 -10.99 -9.42
C GLY A 19 -6.80 -10.63 -10.67
N ARG A 20 -5.48 -10.78 -10.62
CA ARG A 20 -4.53 -10.40 -11.67
C ARG A 20 -3.99 -11.67 -12.37
N GLN A 21 -3.51 -11.50 -13.60
CA GLN A 21 -2.94 -12.61 -14.39
C GLN A 21 -1.41 -12.73 -14.22
N GLU A 22 -0.76 -11.67 -13.78
CA GLU A 22 0.69 -11.56 -13.67
C GLU A 22 1.13 -11.66 -12.21
N CYS A 23 2.34 -12.17 -11.98
CA CYS A 23 2.88 -12.42 -10.64
C CYS A 23 4.25 -11.75 -10.50
N TYR A 24 4.27 -10.51 -9.99
CA TYR A 24 5.47 -9.78 -9.54
C TYR A 24 6.76 -10.14 -10.30
N GLU A 25 6.78 -9.98 -11.63
CA GLU A 25 7.88 -10.53 -12.46
C GLU A 25 9.25 -9.92 -12.10
N GLY A 26 9.23 -8.68 -11.62
CA GLY A 26 10.40 -7.95 -11.15
C GLY A 26 10.92 -8.39 -9.78
N LEU A 27 10.07 -8.94 -8.91
CA LEU A 27 10.42 -9.25 -7.52
C LEU A 27 11.28 -10.52 -7.43
N ARG A 28 12.51 -10.37 -6.95
CA ARG A 28 13.50 -11.46 -6.80
C ARG A 28 13.77 -11.83 -5.35
N THR A 29 13.81 -10.84 -4.46
CA THR A 29 14.29 -11.02 -3.09
C THR A 29 13.38 -10.31 -2.10
N ILE A 30 13.06 -10.99 -1.00
CA ILE A 30 12.44 -10.35 0.18
C ILE A 30 13.40 -10.50 1.36
N ILE A 31 13.93 -9.39 1.84
CA ILE A 31 14.81 -9.33 3.01
C ILE A 31 13.94 -9.06 4.23
N VAL A 32 14.01 -9.94 5.22
CA VAL A 32 13.21 -9.81 6.44
C VAL A 32 14.12 -9.57 7.64
N TYR A 33 13.98 -8.41 8.26
CA TYR A 33 14.63 -8.08 9.53
C TYR A 33 13.69 -8.36 10.70
N PRO A 34 14.21 -8.84 11.85
CA PRO A 34 13.36 -9.19 12.99
C PRO A 34 12.75 -7.97 13.71
N ASN A 35 13.44 -6.84 13.68
CA ASN A 35 13.02 -5.57 14.31
C ASN A 35 13.19 -4.43 13.31
N ASP A 36 12.67 -3.24 13.66
CA ASP A 36 12.88 -2.00 12.91
C ASP A 36 14.37 -1.79 12.63
N VAL A 37 14.70 -1.51 11.38
CA VAL A 37 16.06 -1.18 10.97
C VAL A 37 16.07 0.29 10.58
N VAL A 38 16.90 1.08 11.25
CA VAL A 38 17.27 2.41 10.75
C VAL A 38 18.51 2.19 9.90
N THR A 39 18.35 2.14 8.56
CA THR A 39 19.52 2.14 7.68
C THR A 39 19.86 3.57 7.28
N ARG A 40 21.15 3.79 7.06
CA ARG A 40 21.69 5.02 6.52
C ARG A 40 21.85 4.81 5.01
N ARG A 41 21.13 5.56 4.19
CA ARG A 41 21.22 5.41 2.72
C ARG A 41 22.59 5.87 2.21
N VAL A 42 23.14 5.09 1.27
CA VAL A 42 24.18 5.52 0.33
C VAL A 42 23.63 5.22 -1.06
N GLU A 43 23.13 6.25 -1.74
CA GLU A 43 22.82 6.15 -3.17
C GLU A 43 24.06 6.51 -3.98
N ALA A 44 24.46 5.63 -4.90
CA ALA A 44 25.51 5.88 -5.88
C ALA A 44 24.90 6.03 -7.28
N ALA A 45 24.42 7.23 -7.60
CA ALA A 45 24.24 7.68 -8.97
C ALA A 45 24.32 9.22 -9.02
N GLY A 46 25.48 9.75 -9.42
CA GLY A 46 25.66 11.18 -9.73
C GLY A 46 25.72 12.06 -8.47
N GLY A 47 26.92 12.17 -7.89
CA GLY A 47 27.13 12.84 -6.61
C GLY A 47 26.47 14.21 -6.48
N ILE A 48 25.49 14.29 -5.56
CA ILE A 48 25.21 15.37 -4.61
C ILE A 48 24.56 14.68 -3.41
N TYR A 49 25.19 14.81 -2.24
CA TYR A 49 24.74 14.21 -0.99
C TYR A 49 23.63 15.06 -0.37
N ARG A 50 22.50 14.45 0.01
CA ARG A 50 21.54 15.06 0.95
C ARG A 50 21.36 14.13 2.14
N GLU A 51 21.54 14.71 3.32
CA GLU A 51 21.46 14.07 4.63
C GLU A 51 19.97 14.03 5.05
N GLY A 52 19.48 12.85 5.42
CA GLY A 52 18.13 12.65 5.93
C GLY A 52 18.03 11.33 6.67
N ASP A 53 17.47 11.36 7.88
CA ASP A 53 17.14 10.17 8.67
C ASP A 53 15.92 9.49 8.04
N PHE A 54 16.09 8.26 7.54
CA PHE A 54 14.98 7.43 7.06
C PHE A 54 14.81 6.23 8.00
N VAL A 55 13.58 6.04 8.47
CA VAL A 55 13.12 4.74 8.98
C VAL A 55 12.94 3.87 7.73
N LEU A 56 13.51 2.65 7.70
CA LEU A 56 13.19 1.69 6.63
C LEU A 56 11.74 1.24 6.80
N GLU A 57 10.82 2.02 6.26
CA GLU A 57 9.56 1.52 5.73
C GLU A 57 9.87 1.16 4.27
N GLY A 58 10.56 0.02 4.14
CA GLY A 58 11.03 -0.68 2.94
C GLY A 58 11.75 0.07 1.83
N GLU A 59 12.41 -0.71 0.99
CA GLU A 59 12.95 -0.27 -0.29
C GLU A 59 12.38 -1.22 -1.32
N SER A 60 11.73 -0.67 -2.35
CA SER A 60 11.41 -1.33 -3.61
C SER A 60 12.18 -0.58 -4.69
N ALA A 61 13.32 -1.14 -5.10
CA ALA A 61 14.08 -0.65 -6.23
C ALA A 61 14.79 -1.85 -6.88
N GLY A 62 14.28 -2.30 -8.03
CA GLY A 62 14.94 -3.36 -8.80
C GLY A 62 14.79 -4.78 -8.22
N GLY A 63 13.61 -5.11 -7.70
CA GLY A 63 13.24 -6.50 -7.38
C GLY A 63 13.65 -6.98 -5.99
N THR A 64 13.87 -6.07 -5.05
CA THR A 64 14.11 -6.39 -3.64
C THR A 64 13.12 -5.64 -2.79
N VAL A 65 12.46 -6.35 -1.86
CA VAL A 65 11.60 -5.78 -0.83
C VAL A 65 12.22 -6.00 0.55
N VAL A 66 12.17 -5.00 1.42
CA VAL A 66 12.68 -5.07 2.80
C VAL A 66 11.52 -4.96 3.79
N ILE A 67 11.38 -5.94 4.69
CA ILE A 67 10.31 -6.01 5.69
C ILE A 67 10.88 -6.05 7.11
N ALA A 68 10.40 -5.16 7.98
CA ALA A 68 10.55 -5.26 9.43
C ALA A 68 9.45 -6.15 10.02
N TRP A 69 9.81 -7.35 10.48
CA TRP A 69 8.84 -8.38 10.85
C TRP A 69 8.04 -8.08 12.12
N ASN A 70 8.62 -7.37 13.09
CA ASN A 70 7.94 -6.94 14.31
C ASN A 70 6.67 -6.12 14.03
N GLU A 71 6.73 -5.19 13.07
CA GLU A 71 5.57 -4.37 12.70
C GLU A 71 4.64 -5.13 11.77
N ALA A 72 5.19 -5.77 10.73
CA ALA A 72 4.43 -6.61 9.79
C ALA A 72 3.58 -7.67 10.52
N LYS A 73 4.13 -8.29 11.56
CA LYS A 73 3.40 -9.26 12.39
C LYS A 73 2.26 -8.61 13.17
N LYS A 74 2.46 -7.44 13.78
CA LYS A 74 1.38 -6.77 14.52
C LYS A 74 0.22 -6.43 13.60
N GLU A 75 0.54 -5.89 12.42
CA GLU A 75 -0.42 -5.45 11.41
C GLU A 75 -1.17 -6.62 10.79
N ALA A 76 -0.46 -7.70 10.44
CA ALA A 76 -1.08 -8.91 9.88
C ALA A 76 -2.09 -9.57 10.84
N TYR A 77 -1.80 -9.55 12.14
CA TYR A 77 -2.67 -10.16 13.15
C TYR A 77 -3.76 -9.20 13.63
N HIS A 78 -3.55 -7.88 13.48
CA HIS A 78 -4.51 -6.85 13.89
C HIS A 78 -4.72 -5.82 12.77
N PRO A 79 -5.46 -6.18 11.71
CA PRO A 79 -5.88 -5.29 10.63
C PRO A 79 -6.44 -3.96 11.11
N ARG A 80 -5.67 -2.88 10.94
CA ARG A 80 -6.03 -1.51 11.38
C ARG A 80 -5.94 -0.47 10.27
N GLY A 81 -5.83 -0.89 9.01
CA GLY A 81 -5.66 0.02 7.88
C GLY A 81 -4.21 0.38 7.56
N HIS A 82 -3.26 -0.28 8.23
CA HIS A 82 -1.83 -0.24 7.95
C HIS A 82 -1.35 -1.68 7.76
N ASN A 83 -0.54 -1.91 6.74
CA ASN A 83 0.04 -3.19 6.41
C ASN A 83 1.29 -2.99 5.54
N VAL A 84 2.46 -2.97 6.18
CA VAL A 84 3.76 -2.75 5.52
C VAL A 84 4.03 -3.80 4.44
N ILE A 85 3.54 -5.03 4.55
CA ILE A 85 3.74 -6.04 3.50
C ILE A 85 3.00 -5.62 2.22
N ILE A 86 1.75 -5.20 2.34
CA ILE A 86 0.97 -4.71 1.19
C ILE A 86 1.58 -3.42 0.64
N HIS A 87 2.06 -2.54 1.53
CA HIS A 87 2.69 -1.28 1.17
C HIS A 87 3.90 -1.50 0.24
N GLU A 88 4.87 -2.30 0.68
CA GLU A 88 6.07 -2.59 -0.12
C GLU A 88 5.76 -3.34 -1.42
N LEU A 89 4.79 -4.24 -1.37
CA LEU A 89 4.34 -4.95 -2.55
C LEU A 89 3.62 -4.01 -3.54
N ALA A 90 2.96 -2.95 -3.08
CA ALA A 90 2.37 -1.95 -3.96
C ALA A 90 3.48 -1.15 -4.67
N HIS A 91 4.58 -0.80 -3.99
CA HIS A 91 5.73 -0.20 -4.67
C HIS A 91 6.35 -1.10 -5.73
N GLU A 92 6.43 -2.41 -5.49
CA GLU A 92 6.90 -3.32 -6.53
C GLU A 92 5.97 -3.35 -7.75
N LEU A 93 4.65 -3.23 -7.56
CA LEU A 93 3.70 -3.11 -8.67
C LEU A 93 3.84 -1.77 -9.41
N ASP A 94 4.07 -0.68 -8.68
CA ASP A 94 4.34 0.64 -9.25
C ASP A 94 5.56 0.58 -10.16
N TYR A 95 6.64 -0.02 -9.66
CA TYR A 95 7.94 -0.12 -10.34
C TYR A 95 7.99 -1.15 -11.50
N GLU A 96 6.90 -1.84 -11.85
CA GLU A 96 6.91 -2.86 -12.90
C GLU A 96 7.26 -2.28 -14.30
N ASP A 97 7.01 -0.99 -14.55
CA ASP A 97 7.45 -0.30 -15.77
C ASP A 97 8.81 0.44 -15.63
N GLY A 98 9.42 0.37 -14.44
CA GLY A 98 10.68 1.02 -14.09
C GLY A 98 10.54 2.43 -13.49
N ALA A 99 9.33 2.91 -13.23
CA ALA A 99 9.07 4.18 -12.53
C ALA A 99 8.36 3.95 -11.18
N ALA A 100 8.70 4.76 -10.18
CA ALA A 100 7.97 4.79 -8.90
C ALA A 100 7.24 6.13 -8.80
N ASP A 101 6.11 6.25 -9.49
CA ASP A 101 5.36 7.50 -9.65
C ASP A 101 3.86 7.38 -9.27
N GLY A 102 3.45 6.26 -8.67
CA GLY A 102 2.07 5.95 -8.33
C GLY A 102 1.20 5.56 -9.51
N VAL A 103 1.81 5.24 -10.66
CA VAL A 103 1.14 4.77 -11.88
C VAL A 103 1.73 3.42 -12.28
N PRO A 104 1.26 2.31 -11.68
CA PRO A 104 1.67 0.97 -12.10
C PRO A 104 1.29 0.70 -13.57
N PRO A 105 1.79 -0.39 -14.20
CA PRO A 105 1.37 -0.76 -15.54
C PRO A 105 -0.15 -0.94 -15.65
N LEU A 106 -0.76 -0.19 -16.55
CA LEU A 106 -2.20 -0.16 -16.77
C LEU A 106 -2.55 -0.44 -18.24
N ALA A 107 -3.72 -1.03 -18.45
CA ALA A 107 -4.31 -1.08 -19.78
C ALA A 107 -4.52 0.36 -20.31
N PRO A 108 -4.26 0.65 -21.60
CA PRO A 108 -4.40 2.01 -22.15
C PRO A 108 -5.77 2.66 -21.91
N SER A 109 -6.83 1.85 -21.83
CA SER A 109 -8.20 2.31 -21.53
C SER A 109 -8.37 2.84 -20.10
N HIS A 110 -7.55 2.41 -19.15
CA HIS A 110 -7.66 2.77 -17.73
C HIS A 110 -6.72 3.91 -17.33
N TYR A 111 -5.70 4.20 -18.14
CA TYR A 111 -4.70 5.22 -17.83
C TYR A 111 -5.33 6.60 -17.55
N TYR A 112 -6.31 7.02 -18.36
CA TYR A 112 -6.96 8.31 -18.17
C TYR A 112 -7.79 8.37 -16.88
N SER A 113 -8.56 7.31 -16.56
CA SER A 113 -9.38 7.28 -15.34
C SER A 113 -8.49 7.22 -14.10
N TRP A 114 -7.46 6.37 -14.12
CA TRP A 114 -6.47 6.24 -13.06
C TRP A 114 -5.80 7.57 -12.74
N THR A 115 -5.17 8.18 -13.75
CA THR A 115 -4.47 9.45 -13.56
C THR A 115 -5.42 10.53 -13.09
N HIS A 116 -6.63 10.64 -13.65
CA HIS A 116 -7.60 11.62 -13.17
C HIS A 116 -7.99 11.41 -11.70
N THR A 117 -8.32 10.18 -11.31
CA THR A 117 -8.83 9.87 -9.97
C THR A 117 -7.73 9.88 -8.91
N MET A 118 -6.62 9.20 -9.16
CA MET A 118 -5.49 9.07 -8.23
C MET A 118 -4.79 10.41 -8.04
N PHE A 119 -4.38 11.07 -9.13
CA PHE A 119 -3.63 12.31 -9.07
C PHE A 119 -4.44 13.47 -8.49
N GLU A 120 -5.71 13.63 -8.89
CA GLU A 120 -6.53 14.71 -8.34
C GLU A 120 -6.87 14.48 -6.87
N THR A 121 -7.01 13.22 -6.43
CA THR A 121 -7.23 12.93 -5.01
C THR A 121 -5.96 13.18 -4.20
N TYR A 122 -4.80 12.75 -4.69
CA TYR A 122 -3.49 13.07 -4.10
C TYR A 122 -3.29 14.59 -3.98
N LYS A 123 -3.51 15.35 -5.06
CA LYS A 123 -3.38 16.81 -5.03
C LYS A 123 -4.30 17.46 -4.00
N LYS A 124 -5.56 17.01 -3.91
CA LYS A 124 -6.49 17.52 -2.90
C LYS A 124 -6.04 17.18 -1.49
N LEU A 125 -5.53 15.97 -1.27
CA LEU A 125 -4.96 15.51 0.00
C LEU A 125 -3.76 16.37 0.41
N LYS A 126 -2.77 16.49 -0.46
CA LYS A 126 -1.56 17.31 -0.26
C LYS A 126 -1.90 18.75 0.08
N ASN A 127 -2.75 19.39 -0.72
CA ASN A 127 -3.22 20.76 -0.45
C ASN A 127 -3.97 20.89 0.90
N ALA A 128 -4.69 19.86 1.34
CA ALA A 128 -5.38 19.86 2.62
C ALA A 128 -4.39 19.82 3.79
N TYR A 129 -3.36 18.96 3.71
CA TYR A 129 -2.31 18.86 4.72
C TYR A 129 -1.42 20.10 4.78
N GLU A 130 -0.99 20.65 3.63
CA GLU A 130 -0.18 21.88 3.56
C GLU A 130 -0.88 23.10 4.17
N ARG A 131 -2.21 23.13 4.11
CA ARG A 131 -3.02 24.25 4.62
C ARG A 131 -3.62 23.99 6.01
N GLY A 132 -3.29 22.86 6.63
CA GLY A 132 -3.85 22.47 7.94
C GLY A 132 -5.38 22.26 7.93
N ARG A 133 -5.98 21.98 6.77
CA ARG A 133 -7.44 21.82 6.61
C ARG A 133 -7.83 20.35 6.60
N TYR A 134 -7.75 19.73 7.78
CA TYR A 134 -8.01 18.30 7.97
C TYR A 134 -9.51 17.99 7.88
N LEU A 135 -10.03 17.79 6.67
CA LEU A 135 -11.34 17.17 6.52
C LEU A 135 -11.29 15.75 7.07
N GLU A 136 -12.36 15.33 7.73
CA GLU A 136 -12.43 14.05 8.43
C GLU A 136 -12.14 12.85 7.51
N LYS A 137 -12.60 12.90 6.25
CA LYS A 137 -12.29 11.86 5.27
C LYS A 137 -10.80 11.71 4.98
N TYR A 138 -10.01 12.79 5.02
CA TYR A 138 -8.57 12.73 4.73
C TYR A 138 -7.73 12.18 5.88
N LYS A 139 -8.31 12.07 7.09
CA LYS A 139 -7.68 11.35 8.20
C LYS A 139 -7.55 9.85 7.91
N LEU A 140 -8.45 9.29 7.10
CA LEU A 140 -8.38 7.89 6.69
C LEU A 140 -7.12 7.61 5.87
N LEU A 141 -6.72 8.53 4.99
CA LEU A 141 -5.53 8.41 4.16
C LEU A 141 -4.24 8.78 4.91
N GLY A 142 -4.33 9.61 5.94
CA GLY A 142 -3.17 10.07 6.72
C GLY A 142 -2.30 11.09 5.98
N SER A 143 -1.34 11.67 6.70
CA SER A 143 -0.37 12.63 6.14
C SER A 143 0.68 11.93 5.28
N TYR A 144 0.94 10.65 5.56
CA TYR A 144 1.97 9.88 4.86
C TYR A 144 1.64 9.71 3.38
N ALA A 145 0.39 9.41 3.04
CA ALA A 145 -0.10 9.40 1.67
C ALA A 145 -0.01 10.77 0.94
N ALA A 146 0.30 11.87 1.63
CA ALA A 146 0.47 13.19 1.02
C ALA A 146 1.93 13.49 0.62
N THR A 147 2.87 12.59 0.90
CA THR A 147 4.31 12.79 0.68
C THR A 147 4.68 12.73 -0.80
N SER A 148 4.29 11.67 -1.50
CA SER A 148 4.48 11.46 -2.94
C SER A 148 3.29 10.70 -3.55
N GLU A 149 3.21 10.66 -4.88
CA GLU A 149 2.23 9.87 -5.61
C GLU A 149 2.42 8.35 -5.40
N ALA A 150 3.66 7.86 -5.32
CA ALA A 150 3.96 6.46 -5.03
C ALA A 150 3.46 6.04 -3.64
N GLU A 151 3.74 6.87 -2.63
CA GLU A 151 3.28 6.65 -1.25
C GLU A 151 1.77 6.73 -1.12
N PHE A 152 1.16 7.64 -1.90
CA PHE A 152 -0.29 7.70 -2.01
C PHE A 152 -0.86 6.39 -2.53
N PHE A 153 -0.30 5.83 -3.60
CA PHE A 153 -0.72 4.55 -4.17
C PHE A 153 -0.55 3.40 -3.17
N ALA A 154 0.59 3.31 -2.49
CA ALA A 154 0.85 2.27 -1.50
C ALA A 154 -0.16 2.34 -0.33
N VAL A 155 -0.42 3.53 0.22
CA VAL A 155 -1.38 3.71 1.33
C VAL A 155 -2.81 3.40 0.92
N VAL A 156 -3.26 3.82 -0.27
CA VAL A 156 -4.63 3.48 -0.70
C VAL A 156 -4.78 1.99 -0.98
N SER A 157 -3.70 1.31 -1.39
CA SER A 157 -3.65 -0.15 -1.54
C SER A 157 -3.74 -0.87 -0.20
N GLU A 158 -3.06 -0.40 0.84
CA GLU A 158 -3.26 -0.89 2.21
C GLU A 158 -4.72 -0.79 2.62
N LEU A 159 -5.33 0.39 2.47
CA LEU A 159 -6.73 0.62 2.82
C LEU A 159 -7.70 -0.24 2.01
N PHE A 160 -7.37 -0.54 0.76
CA PHE A 160 -8.19 -1.39 -0.11
C PHE A 160 -8.30 -2.82 0.42
N PHE A 161 -7.23 -3.38 0.97
CA PHE A 161 -7.26 -4.73 1.57
C PHE A 161 -7.63 -4.71 3.06
N GLU A 162 -7.23 -3.70 3.82
CA GLU A 162 -7.38 -3.66 5.28
C GLU A 162 -8.69 -3.01 5.74
N LYS A 163 -9.17 -1.99 5.01
CA LYS A 163 -10.37 -1.21 5.35
C LYS A 163 -11.26 -0.91 4.12
N PRO A 164 -11.65 -1.91 3.33
CA PRO A 164 -12.33 -1.68 2.06
C PRO A 164 -13.62 -0.89 2.17
N TRP A 165 -14.46 -1.14 3.19
CA TRP A 165 -15.72 -0.40 3.37
C TRP A 165 -15.51 1.07 3.72
N ALA A 166 -14.49 1.38 4.53
CA ALA A 166 -14.16 2.77 4.85
C ALA A 166 -13.66 3.50 3.61
N LEU A 167 -12.77 2.86 2.84
CA LEU A 167 -12.27 3.41 1.58
C LEU A 167 -13.43 3.63 0.59
N LYS A 168 -14.27 2.62 0.36
CA LYS A 168 -15.45 2.69 -0.53
C LYS A 168 -16.45 3.77 -0.11
N LYS A 169 -16.66 3.96 1.20
CA LYS A 169 -17.58 4.97 1.74
C LYS A 169 -17.04 6.39 1.57
N HIS A 170 -15.76 6.62 1.85
CA HIS A 170 -15.19 7.97 1.89
C HIS A 170 -14.57 8.41 0.57
N PHE A 171 -14.12 7.45 -0.25
CA PHE A 171 -13.46 7.64 -1.55
C PHE A 171 -13.91 6.56 -2.55
N PRO A 172 -15.20 6.54 -2.94
CA PRO A 172 -15.74 5.52 -3.84
C PRO A 172 -15.01 5.46 -5.18
N ASP A 173 -14.61 6.61 -5.74
CA ASP A 173 -13.90 6.65 -7.02
C ASP A 173 -12.51 5.99 -6.91
N LEU A 174 -11.74 6.27 -5.84
CA LEU A 174 -10.47 5.58 -5.57
C LEU A 174 -10.68 4.08 -5.41
N TYR A 175 -11.70 3.68 -4.66
CA TYR A 175 -12.01 2.27 -4.45
C TYR A 175 -12.29 1.55 -5.78
N ASN A 176 -13.04 2.19 -6.69
CA ASN A 176 -13.37 1.60 -7.98
C ASN A 176 -12.12 1.46 -8.88
N GLU A 177 -11.22 2.45 -8.91
CA GLU A 177 -9.96 2.33 -9.66
C GLU A 177 -9.11 1.17 -9.14
N LEU A 178 -8.98 1.03 -7.81
CA LEU A 178 -8.23 -0.07 -7.20
C LEU A 178 -8.91 -1.42 -7.42
N GLN A 179 -10.24 -1.47 -7.38
CA GLN A 179 -11.00 -2.67 -7.73
C GLN A 179 -10.73 -3.12 -9.17
N THR A 180 -10.69 -2.18 -10.11
CA THR A 180 -10.34 -2.46 -11.50
C THR A 180 -8.89 -2.88 -11.65
N PHE A 181 -7.95 -2.22 -10.96
CA PHE A 181 -6.52 -2.52 -11.02
C PHE A 181 -6.16 -3.90 -10.42
N TYR A 182 -6.69 -4.22 -9.25
CA TYR A 182 -6.46 -5.49 -8.57
C TYR A 182 -7.35 -6.63 -9.09
N GLY A 183 -8.39 -6.31 -9.87
CA GLY A 183 -9.37 -7.30 -10.36
C GLY A 183 -10.19 -7.94 -9.24
N LEU A 184 -10.33 -7.26 -8.10
CA LEU A 184 -10.96 -7.79 -6.88
C LEU A 184 -11.96 -6.79 -6.31
N ASP A 185 -13.03 -7.28 -5.69
CA ASP A 185 -13.90 -6.47 -4.84
C ASP A 185 -13.67 -6.86 -3.38
N THR A 186 -12.72 -6.21 -2.70
CA THR A 186 -12.33 -6.56 -1.32
C THR A 186 -13.45 -6.34 -0.29
N ALA A 187 -14.31 -5.34 -0.49
CA ALA A 187 -15.51 -5.12 0.33
C ALA A 187 -16.49 -6.30 0.23
N THR A 188 -16.61 -6.91 -0.96
CA THR A 188 -17.43 -8.10 -1.16
C THR A 188 -16.72 -9.35 -0.65
N LEU A 189 -15.43 -9.52 -0.96
CA LEU A 189 -14.61 -10.66 -0.55
C LEU A 189 -14.57 -10.82 0.98
N PHE A 190 -14.45 -9.72 1.71
CA PHE A 190 -14.35 -9.73 3.17
C PHE A 190 -15.69 -9.52 3.90
N ALA A 191 -16.82 -9.41 3.19
CA ALA A 191 -18.14 -9.22 3.79
C ALA A 191 -18.52 -10.25 4.88
N PRO A 192 -18.14 -11.54 4.78
CA PRO A 192 -18.38 -12.49 5.87
C PRO A 192 -17.67 -12.12 7.17
N LEU A 193 -16.44 -11.60 7.09
CA LEU A 193 -15.60 -11.25 8.25
C LEU A 193 -16.13 -10.01 8.99
N GLU A 194 -16.67 -9.03 8.25
CA GLU A 194 -17.28 -7.84 8.83
C GLU A 194 -18.52 -8.18 9.67
N LYS A 195 -19.35 -9.12 9.17
CA LYS A 195 -20.52 -9.62 9.89
C LYS A 195 -20.09 -10.27 11.21
N GLU A 196 -19.09 -11.15 11.19
CA GLU A 196 -18.59 -11.81 12.39
C GLU A 196 -18.05 -10.81 13.43
N ARG A 197 -17.28 -9.80 13.02
CA ARG A 197 -16.78 -8.74 13.91
C ARG A 197 -17.93 -7.92 14.52
N SER A 198 -18.94 -7.59 13.72
CA SER A 198 -20.13 -6.87 14.19
C SER A 198 -20.89 -7.68 15.25
N TYR A 199 -21.09 -8.98 15.02
CA TYR A 199 -21.72 -9.87 16.00
C TYR A 199 -20.90 -10.06 17.28
N ALA A 200 -19.57 -10.11 17.18
CA ALA A 200 -18.69 -10.21 18.35
C ALA A 200 -18.74 -8.93 19.20
N SER A 201 -18.79 -7.75 18.59
CA SER A 201 -18.86 -6.46 19.30
C SER A 201 -20.17 -6.21 20.04
N LEU A 202 -21.27 -6.87 19.62
CA LEU A 202 -22.57 -6.80 20.29
C LEU A 202 -22.69 -7.77 21.49
N ARG A 203 -21.71 -8.65 21.69
CA ARG A 203 -21.71 -9.67 22.76
C ARG A 203 -20.66 -9.42 23.86
N ALA A 204 -19.83 -8.38 23.72
CA ALA A 204 -18.85 -7.94 24.70
C ALA A 204 -19.40 -6.76 25.51
#